data_AF-G7L949-F1
#
_entry.id   AF-G7L949-F1
#
_cell.length_a   1.000
_cell.length_b   1.000
_cell.length_c   1.000
_cell.angle_alpha   90.00
_cell.angle_beta   90.00
_cell.angle_gamma   90.00
#
_symmetry.space_group_name_H-M   'P 1'
#
loop_
_entity.id
_entity.type
_entity.pdbx_description
1 polymer ?
#
loop_
_entity_poly.entity_id
_entity_poly.type
_entity_poly.pdbx_seq_one_letter_code
_entity_poly.pdbx_strand_id
1 'polypeptide(L)'
;MEIGKFLSKDLVGHSLSFLLVWTLISRALKQAQKEILKQEQEEPLILRAFKQAQKKISQLKPCGICMENKPIEKMFKSRNCSHSFCEDCVARFLAVKIQEKKATIKCPDPNCNSNFDTQQCISIIPKDVFERWGDALVDSMFGSKKIYCPFKDCSAMLVNDGNEVVRITECPHCHRLFCAQCQVPWHTEVDCREFQILKKGGPRKDLDLMALELAKKKKWKRCPRCNFYVEKKGGCNHIRCSYKVFVILCGHQFCYGCGSKWKNNFHECA
;
A
#
# COMPACT_ATOMS: atom_id res chain seq x y z
N MET A 1 -31.53 67.08 12.72
CA MET A 1 -31.61 68.54 13.00
C MET A 1 -31.34 69.23 11.67
N GLU A 2 -32.20 69.98 11.01
CA GLU A 2 -33.50 70.59 11.28
C GLU A 2 -34.37 70.44 10.01
N ILE A 3 -35.59 69.91 10.12
CA ILE A 3 -36.63 70.08 9.09
C ILE A 3 -37.94 70.28 9.86
N GLY A 4 -38.21 71.51 10.26
CA GLY A 4 -39.32 71.77 11.18
C GLY A 4 -39.66 73.24 11.38
N LYS A 5 -39.64 74.05 10.32
CA LYS A 5 -40.24 75.40 10.33
C LYS A 5 -40.83 75.74 8.96
N PHE A 6 -41.93 75.10 8.61
CA PHE A 6 -42.87 75.63 7.62
C PHE A 6 -44.29 75.22 8.03
N LEU A 7 -44.85 75.96 8.99
CA LEU A 7 -46.29 76.05 9.14
C LEU A 7 -46.64 77.53 9.21
N SER A 8 -47.31 77.95 8.14
CA SER A 8 -47.99 79.22 7.94
C SER A 8 -48.83 79.58 9.17
N LYS A 9 -48.69 80.83 9.61
CA LYS A 9 -49.76 81.52 10.31
C LYS A 9 -50.90 81.75 9.30
N ASP A 10 -52.13 81.70 9.81
CA ASP A 10 -53.40 82.01 9.13
C ASP A 10 -54.06 80.84 8.38
N LEU A 11 -55.03 80.20 9.06
CA LEU A 11 -56.32 79.71 8.53
C LEU A 11 -57.01 78.83 9.60
N VAL A 12 -57.72 79.46 10.54
CA VAL A 12 -58.69 78.78 11.40
C VAL A 12 -60.03 78.77 10.67
N GLY A 13 -60.29 77.66 9.97
CA GLY A 13 -61.56 77.33 9.33
C GLY A 13 -61.60 75.82 9.09
N HIS A 14 -62.03 75.07 10.11
CA HIS A 14 -61.98 73.60 10.10
C HIS A 14 -63.03 72.99 9.16
N SER A 15 -62.65 72.79 7.90
CA SER A 15 -63.30 71.79 7.04
C SER A 15 -62.81 70.40 7.43
N LEU A 16 -63.73 69.41 7.53
CA LEU A 16 -63.42 67.99 7.68
C LEU A 16 -62.36 67.50 6.67
N SER A 17 -62.24 68.17 5.51
CA SER A 17 -61.22 67.88 4.49
C SER A 17 -59.78 68.15 4.98
N PHE A 18 -59.53 69.20 5.77
CA PHE A 18 -58.18 69.53 6.27
C PHE A 18 -57.68 68.52 7.30
N LEU A 19 -58.55 68.06 8.21
CA LEU A 19 -58.21 67.01 9.18
C LEU A 19 -57.94 65.68 8.48
N LEU A 20 -58.72 65.33 7.46
CA LEU A 20 -58.49 64.13 6.65
C LEU A 20 -57.16 64.21 5.89
N VAL A 21 -56.87 65.34 5.23
CA VAL A 21 -55.59 65.56 4.55
C VAL A 21 -54.41 65.51 5.53
N TRP A 22 -54.51 66.17 6.69
CA TRP A 22 -53.48 66.14 7.73
C TRP A 22 -53.22 64.74 8.29
N THR A 23 -54.27 63.95 8.53
CA THR A 23 -54.13 62.57 9.01
C THR A 23 -53.50 61.64 7.98
N LEU A 24 -53.84 61.80 6.70
CA LEU A 24 -53.22 61.05 5.59
C LEU A 24 -51.74 61.40 5.43
N ILE A 25 -51.39 62.69 5.46
CA ILE A 25 -50.00 63.17 5.41
C ILE A 25 -49.21 62.65 6.62
N SER A 26 -49.79 62.73 7.82
CA SER A 26 -49.14 62.23 9.05
C SER A 26 -48.91 60.73 9.02
N ARG A 27 -49.84 59.94 8.46
CA ARG A 27 -49.66 58.49 8.26
C ARG A 27 -48.57 58.20 7.24
N ALA A 28 -48.57 58.89 6.11
CA ALA A 28 -47.55 58.74 5.08
C ALA A 28 -46.15 59.08 5.62
N LEU A 29 -46.00 60.17 6.38
CA LEU A 29 -44.76 60.57 7.03
C LEU A 29 -44.28 59.52 8.06
N LYS A 30 -45.18 59.03 8.93
CA LYS A 30 -44.85 57.97 9.88
C LYS A 30 -44.42 56.67 9.19
N GLN A 31 -45.05 56.33 8.07
CA GLN A 31 -44.72 55.12 7.32
C GLN A 31 -43.36 55.25 6.62
N ALA A 32 -43.10 56.37 5.95
CA ALA A 32 -41.80 56.67 5.34
C ALA A 32 -40.67 56.68 6.39
N GLN A 33 -40.90 57.27 7.57
CA GLN A 33 -39.93 57.29 8.66
C GLN A 33 -39.63 55.89 9.23
N LYS A 34 -40.64 55.00 9.23
CA LYS A 34 -40.49 53.60 9.65
C LYS A 34 -39.70 52.78 8.63
N GLU A 35 -39.85 53.05 7.34
CA GLU A 35 -39.07 52.43 6.27
C GLU A 35 -37.60 52.88 6.28
N ILE A 36 -37.35 54.17 6.51
CA ILE A 36 -35.99 54.71 6.67
C ILE A 36 -35.28 54.06 7.86
N LEU A 37 -35.94 53.97 9.02
CA LEU A 37 -35.37 53.33 10.22
C LEU A 37 -35.09 51.83 9.99
N LYS A 38 -35.93 51.17 9.18
CA LYS A 38 -35.74 49.76 8.81
C LYS A 38 -34.53 49.58 7.89
N GLN A 39 -34.35 50.47 6.90
CA GLN A 39 -33.17 50.49 6.02
C GLN A 39 -31.88 50.75 6.80
N GLU A 40 -31.87 51.72 7.73
CA GLU A 40 -30.72 52.02 8.60
C GLU A 40 -30.34 50.84 9.52
N GLN A 41 -31.31 50.02 9.94
CA GLN A 41 -31.05 48.82 10.76
C GLN A 41 -30.58 47.62 9.93
N GLU A 42 -30.96 47.51 8.65
CA GLU A 42 -30.53 46.43 7.74
C GLU A 42 -29.10 46.63 7.22
N GLU A 43 -28.67 47.88 6.99
CA GLU A 43 -27.29 48.23 6.56
C GLU A 43 -26.16 47.60 7.41
N PRO A 44 -26.17 47.70 8.75
CA PRO A 44 -25.13 47.12 9.60
C PRO A 44 -25.16 45.58 9.62
N LEU A 45 -26.31 44.94 9.37
CA LEU A 45 -26.41 43.49 9.23
C LEU A 45 -25.79 43.02 7.91
N ILE A 46 -26.07 43.72 6.82
CA ILE A 46 -25.47 43.46 5.50
C ILE A 46 -23.95 43.62 5.57
N LEU A 47 -23.44 44.71 6.14
CA LEU A 47 -22.00 44.94 6.28
C LEU A 47 -21.30 43.84 7.11
N ARG A 48 -21.95 43.35 8.17
CA ARG A 48 -21.44 42.22 8.97
C ARG A 48 -21.39 40.94 8.14
N ALA A 49 -22.45 40.62 7.40
CA ALA A 49 -22.50 39.45 6.52
C ALA A 49 -21.42 39.52 5.42
N PHE A 50 -21.23 40.69 4.79
CA PHE A 50 -20.17 40.92 3.81
C PHE A 50 -18.77 40.71 4.41
N LYS A 51 -18.48 41.30 5.58
CA LYS A 51 -17.19 41.09 6.27
C LYS A 51 -16.95 39.62 6.61
N GLN A 52 -17.99 38.90 7.01
CA GLN A 52 -17.91 37.48 7.35
C GLN A 52 -17.71 36.60 6.11
N ALA A 53 -18.39 36.91 5.00
CA ALA A 53 -18.18 36.27 3.71
C ALA A 53 -16.78 36.53 3.16
N GLN A 54 -16.30 37.77 3.23
CA GLN A 54 -14.95 38.16 2.82
C GLN A 54 -13.88 37.42 3.63
N LYS A 55 -14.09 37.29 4.96
CA LYS A 55 -13.21 36.49 5.82
C LYS A 55 -13.21 35.02 5.41
N LYS A 56 -14.37 34.42 5.13
CA LYS A 56 -14.45 33.03 4.63
C LYS A 56 -13.72 32.86 3.29
N ILE A 57 -13.94 33.78 2.36
CA ILE A 57 -13.29 33.76 1.03
C ILE A 57 -11.77 33.90 1.17
N SER A 58 -11.27 34.75 2.09
CA SER A 58 -9.84 34.92 2.34
C SER A 58 -9.13 33.67 2.86
N GLN A 59 -9.89 32.68 3.35
CA GLN A 59 -9.38 31.40 3.83
C GLN A 59 -9.46 30.30 2.78
N LEU A 60 -9.82 30.63 1.54
CA LEU A 60 -9.88 29.70 0.43
C LEU A 60 -8.72 29.95 -0.54
N LYS A 61 -8.22 28.87 -1.13
CA LYS A 61 -7.20 28.91 -2.18
C LYS A 61 -7.59 27.97 -3.31
N PRO A 62 -7.41 28.34 -4.59
CA PRO A 62 -7.68 27.45 -5.71
C PRO A 62 -6.62 26.35 -5.80
N CYS A 63 -7.07 25.14 -6.13
CA CYS A 63 -6.20 24.00 -6.41
C CYS A 63 -5.82 23.97 -7.89
N GLY A 64 -4.53 23.85 -8.21
CA GLY A 64 -4.03 23.77 -9.60
C GLY A 64 -4.35 22.47 -10.36
N ILE A 65 -5.05 21.50 -9.75
CA ILE A 65 -5.45 20.24 -10.40
C ILE A 65 -6.96 20.21 -10.64
N CYS A 66 -7.79 20.35 -9.60
CA CYS A 66 -9.24 20.33 -9.76
C CYS A 66 -9.87 21.70 -10.02
N MET A 67 -9.08 22.78 -9.94
CA MET A 67 -9.55 24.18 -10.12
C MET A 67 -10.63 24.62 -9.11
N GLU A 68 -10.85 23.87 -8.04
CA GLU A 68 -11.79 24.21 -6.97
C GLU A 68 -11.11 25.03 -5.87
N ASN A 69 -11.88 25.94 -5.25
CA ASN A 69 -11.48 26.65 -4.05
C ASN A 69 -11.58 25.73 -2.83
N LYS A 70 -10.47 25.51 -2.15
CA LYS A 70 -10.39 24.69 -0.93
C LYS A 70 -9.92 25.53 0.26
N PRO A 71 -10.31 25.19 1.50
CA PRO A 71 -9.75 25.81 2.69
C PRO A 71 -8.23 25.69 2.70
N ILE A 72 -7.52 26.74 3.13
CA ILE A 72 -6.04 26.75 3.22
C ILE A 72 -5.52 25.57 4.05
N GLU A 73 -6.26 25.14 5.06
CA GLU A 73 -5.94 23.97 5.90
C GLU A 73 -5.99 22.64 5.15
N LYS A 74 -6.77 22.55 4.07
CA LYS A 74 -6.90 21.39 3.16
C LYS A 74 -5.99 21.50 1.93
N MET A 75 -5.08 22.48 1.93
CA MET A 75 -4.05 22.62 0.90
C MET A 75 -2.79 21.89 1.35
N PHE A 76 -2.25 21.06 0.46
CA PHE A 76 -1.02 20.34 0.70
C PHE A 76 0.18 21.30 0.79
N LYS A 77 1.01 21.10 1.82
CA LYS A 77 2.18 21.93 2.10
C LYS A 77 3.46 21.24 1.65
N SER A 78 3.86 21.49 0.40
CA SER A 78 5.17 21.04 -0.10
C SER A 78 6.30 21.88 0.49
N ARG A 79 7.41 21.25 0.90
CA ARG A 79 8.66 21.97 1.27
C ARG A 79 9.52 22.28 0.05
N ASN A 80 9.29 21.60 -1.07
CA ASN A 80 10.22 21.59 -2.20
C ASN A 80 9.78 22.52 -3.36
N CYS A 81 8.56 23.06 -3.31
CA CYS A 81 8.05 24.07 -4.25
C CYS A 81 6.84 24.82 -3.68
N SER A 82 6.44 25.94 -4.29
CA SER A 82 5.30 26.77 -3.90
C SER A 82 3.97 26.46 -4.60
N HIS A 83 3.95 25.45 -5.50
CA HIS A 83 2.74 25.05 -6.23
C HIS A 83 1.66 24.55 -5.28
N SER A 84 0.41 24.93 -5.56
CA SER A 84 -0.70 24.81 -4.62
C SER A 84 -1.74 23.79 -5.09
N PHE A 85 -1.86 22.71 -4.33
CA PHE A 85 -2.79 21.61 -4.60
C PHE A 85 -3.53 21.23 -3.31
N CYS A 86 -4.77 20.77 -3.42
CA CYS A 86 -5.48 20.24 -2.26
C CYS A 86 -4.99 18.83 -1.90
N GLU A 87 -5.12 18.45 -0.63
CA GLU A 87 -4.70 17.15 -0.12
C GLU A 87 -5.32 15.99 -0.92
N ASP A 88 -6.62 16.07 -1.24
CA ASP A 88 -7.34 15.03 -1.99
C ASP A 88 -6.78 14.81 -3.42
N CYS A 89 -6.37 15.89 -4.09
CA CYS A 89 -5.78 15.80 -5.42
C CYS A 89 -4.36 15.22 -5.36
N VAL A 90 -3.56 15.64 -4.37
CA VAL A 90 -2.21 15.08 -4.17
C VAL A 90 -2.29 13.61 -3.81
N ALA A 91 -3.18 13.22 -2.89
CA ALA A 91 -3.35 11.82 -2.49
C ALA A 91 -3.72 10.92 -3.68
N ARG A 92 -4.69 11.34 -4.51
CA ARG A 92 -5.06 10.62 -5.73
C ARG A 92 -3.92 10.56 -6.74
N PHE A 93 -3.22 11.66 -6.96
CA PHE A 93 -2.07 11.72 -7.87
C PHE A 93 -0.96 10.75 -7.44
N LEU A 94 -0.60 10.77 -6.15
CA LEU A 94 0.38 9.86 -5.56
C LEU A 94 -0.06 8.41 -5.75
N ALA A 95 -1.31 8.06 -5.41
CA ALA A 95 -1.81 6.70 -5.55
C ALA A 95 -1.65 6.15 -6.98
N VAL A 96 -1.97 6.96 -8.00
CA VAL A 96 -1.79 6.59 -9.40
C VAL A 96 -0.31 6.40 -9.75
N LYS A 97 0.57 7.34 -9.34
CA LYS A 97 2.00 7.27 -9.67
C LYS A 97 2.72 6.12 -8.95
N ILE A 98 2.31 5.80 -7.72
CA ILE A 98 2.80 4.64 -6.97
C ILE A 98 2.34 3.35 -7.64
N GLN A 99 1.10 3.28 -8.15
CA GLN A 99 0.60 2.14 -8.90
C GLN A 99 1.39 1.93 -10.21
N GLU A 100 1.85 3.00 -10.85
CA GLU A 100 2.80 2.95 -11.99
C GLU A 100 4.23 2.53 -11.58
N LYS A 101 4.45 2.09 -10.33
CA LYS A 101 5.75 1.70 -9.75
C LYS A 101 6.84 2.78 -9.84
N LYS A 102 6.46 4.06 -9.75
CA LYS A 102 7.44 5.16 -9.72
C LYS A 102 7.93 5.42 -8.31
N ALA A 103 9.23 5.21 -8.09
CA ALA A 103 9.89 5.51 -6.82
C ALA A 103 9.98 7.02 -6.54
N THR A 104 10.43 7.78 -7.53
CA THR A 104 10.54 9.25 -7.44
C THR A 104 9.36 9.90 -8.14
N ILE A 105 8.54 10.62 -7.37
CA ILE A 105 7.34 11.28 -7.88
C ILE A 105 7.57 12.80 -7.85
N LYS A 106 7.48 13.41 -9.03
CA LYS A 106 7.62 14.86 -9.23
C LYS A 106 6.34 15.60 -8.86
N CYS A 107 6.48 16.90 -8.61
CA CYS A 107 5.39 17.85 -8.52
C CYS A 107 4.43 17.69 -9.72
N PRO A 108 3.10 17.81 -9.54
CA PRO A 108 2.13 17.74 -10.62
C PRO A 108 2.22 18.92 -11.60
N ASP A 109 2.88 20.01 -11.22
CA ASP A 109 3.12 21.14 -12.12
C ASP A 109 4.13 20.77 -13.22
N PRO A 110 3.78 20.88 -14.51
CA PRO A 110 4.63 20.47 -15.63
C PRO A 110 5.98 21.20 -15.70
N ASN A 111 6.04 22.43 -15.19
CA ASN A 111 7.24 23.26 -15.23
C ASN A 111 8.08 23.12 -13.95
N CYS A 112 7.70 22.22 -13.05
CA CYS A 112 8.38 22.00 -11.79
C CYS A 112 9.13 20.67 -11.77
N ASN A 113 10.41 20.72 -11.43
CA ASN A 113 11.25 19.52 -11.31
C ASN A 113 11.47 19.08 -9.85
N SER A 114 10.73 19.64 -8.90
CA SER A 114 10.81 19.24 -7.49
C SER A 114 10.15 17.88 -7.27
N ASN A 115 10.72 17.07 -6.36
CA ASN A 115 10.16 15.78 -5.97
C ASN A 115 9.30 15.95 -4.72
N PHE A 116 8.27 15.12 -4.56
CA PHE A 116 7.58 15.00 -3.28
C PHE A 116 8.47 14.28 -2.27
N ASP A 117 8.49 14.80 -1.05
CA ASP A 117 9.08 14.13 0.11
C ASP A 117 8.05 13.15 0.68
N THR A 118 8.40 11.87 0.75
CA THR A 118 7.52 10.80 1.25
C THR A 118 7.00 11.10 2.65
N GLN A 119 7.81 11.72 3.50
CA GLN A 119 7.44 12.01 4.89
C GLN A 119 6.29 13.01 4.98
N GLN A 120 6.18 13.93 4.03
CA GLN A 120 5.09 14.91 3.98
C GLN A 120 3.77 14.29 3.58
N CYS A 121 3.82 13.21 2.80
CA CYS A 121 2.65 12.59 2.21
C CYS A 121 1.98 11.56 3.13
N ILE A 122 2.65 11.10 4.21
CA ILE A 122 2.12 10.09 5.14
C ILE A 122 0.75 10.47 5.70
N SER A 123 0.53 11.76 5.97
CA SER A 123 -0.72 12.25 6.55
C SER A 123 -1.92 12.24 5.59
N ILE A 124 -1.67 12.19 4.28
CA ILE A 124 -2.71 12.35 3.25
C ILE A 124 -2.96 11.07 2.45
N ILE A 125 -2.06 10.09 2.50
CA ILE A 125 -2.22 8.81 1.79
C ILE A 125 -2.56 7.67 2.75
N PRO A 126 -3.38 6.70 2.31
CA PRO A 126 -3.61 5.47 3.05
C PRO A 126 -2.32 4.68 3.34
N LYS A 127 -2.31 3.92 4.43
CA LYS A 127 -1.14 3.13 4.87
C LYS A 127 -0.65 2.14 3.81
N ASP A 128 -1.58 1.46 3.13
CA ASP A 128 -1.26 0.50 2.05
C ASP A 128 -0.65 1.18 0.82
N VAL A 129 -1.00 2.44 0.55
CA VAL A 129 -0.38 3.24 -0.52
C VAL A 129 1.04 3.63 -0.13
N PHE A 130 1.25 4.02 1.13
CA PHE A 130 2.58 4.35 1.65
C PHE A 130 3.53 3.14 1.65
N GLU A 131 3.06 1.96 2.09
CA GLU A 131 3.84 0.72 2.06
C GLU A 131 4.28 0.37 0.62
N ARG A 132 3.37 0.44 -0.35
CA ARG A 132 3.69 0.23 -1.77
C ARG A 132 4.68 1.24 -2.33
N TRP A 133 4.64 2.49 -1.85
CA TRP A 133 5.64 3.48 -2.23
C TRP A 133 7.01 3.14 -1.65
N GLY A 134 7.06 2.67 -0.40
CA GLY A 134 8.25 2.12 0.23
C GLY A 134 8.86 0.98 -0.58
N ASP A 135 8.04 0.00 -0.99
CA ASP A 135 8.49 -1.10 -1.83
C ASP A 135 9.07 -0.61 -3.16
N ALA A 136 8.41 0.35 -3.81
CA ALA A 136 8.89 0.96 -5.05
C ALA A 136 10.23 1.69 -4.87
N LEU A 137 10.43 2.38 -3.74
CA LEU A 137 11.70 3.02 -3.41
C LEU A 137 12.81 2.01 -3.21
N VAL A 138 12.55 0.95 -2.43
CA VAL A 138 13.52 -0.13 -2.21
C VAL A 138 13.81 -0.84 -3.55
N ASP A 139 12.81 -1.08 -4.40
CA ASP A 139 12.98 -1.64 -5.75
C ASP A 139 13.85 -0.73 -6.63
N SER A 140 13.66 0.58 -6.58
CA SER A 140 14.49 1.52 -7.34
C SER A 140 15.92 1.61 -6.82
N MET A 141 16.15 1.46 -5.51
CA MET A 141 17.49 1.52 -4.92
C MET A 141 18.27 0.22 -5.11
N PHE A 142 17.60 -0.92 -4.90
CA PHE A 142 18.27 -2.23 -4.83
C PHE A 142 17.90 -3.18 -5.97
N GLY A 143 16.95 -2.84 -6.83
CA GLY A 143 16.57 -3.55 -8.07
C GLY A 143 17.02 -5.01 -8.18
N SER A 144 17.98 -5.26 -9.07
CA SER A 144 18.57 -6.58 -9.34
C SER A 144 19.54 -7.10 -8.27
N LYS A 145 19.88 -6.28 -7.27
CA LYS A 145 20.72 -6.64 -6.13
C LYS A 145 19.94 -7.32 -5.01
N LYS A 146 18.61 -7.39 -5.10
CA LYS A 146 17.76 -8.08 -4.12
C LYS A 146 17.79 -9.59 -4.31
N ILE A 147 18.05 -10.30 -3.22
CA ILE A 147 17.97 -11.75 -3.16
C ILE A 147 17.08 -12.12 -1.99
N TYR A 148 16.14 -13.03 -2.19
CA TYR A 148 15.29 -13.52 -1.11
C TYR A 148 15.77 -14.89 -0.64
N CYS A 149 15.71 -15.09 0.68
CA CYS A 149 15.91 -16.39 1.28
C CYS A 149 14.86 -17.38 0.74
N PRO A 150 15.25 -18.52 0.14
CA PRO A 150 14.31 -19.41 -0.54
C PRO A 150 13.48 -20.29 0.40
N PHE A 151 13.79 -20.25 1.70
CA PHE A 151 13.05 -20.99 2.71
C PHE A 151 11.78 -20.23 3.07
N LYS A 152 10.62 -20.84 2.80
CA LYS A 152 9.29 -20.21 2.95
C LYS A 152 9.04 -19.69 4.37
N ASP A 153 9.58 -20.37 5.37
CA ASP A 153 9.52 -20.02 6.79
C ASP A 153 10.47 -18.88 7.19
N CYS A 154 11.31 -18.39 6.27
CA CYS A 154 12.19 -17.25 6.48
C CYS A 154 11.91 -16.10 5.50
N SER A 155 12.05 -16.33 4.19
CA SER A 155 11.78 -15.34 3.12
C SER A 155 12.46 -13.96 3.28
N ALA A 156 13.48 -13.85 4.14
CA ALA A 156 14.18 -12.61 4.40
C ALA A 156 14.81 -12.02 3.12
N MET A 157 14.72 -10.71 2.95
CA MET A 157 15.37 -9.98 1.87
C MET A 157 16.83 -9.71 2.23
N LEU A 158 17.72 -9.97 1.27
CA LEU A 158 19.16 -9.74 1.36
C LEU A 158 19.59 -8.86 0.19
N VAL A 159 20.58 -8.00 0.42
CA VAL A 159 21.16 -7.14 -0.60
C VAL A 159 22.52 -7.71 -0.99
N ASN A 160 22.71 -7.94 -2.29
CA ASN A 160 24.01 -8.28 -2.85
C ASN A 160 24.71 -6.98 -3.27
N ASP A 161 25.77 -6.60 -2.56
CA ASP A 161 26.50 -5.37 -2.82
C ASP A 161 27.15 -5.32 -4.22
N GLY A 162 27.22 -6.46 -4.91
CA GLY A 162 27.61 -6.55 -6.33
C GLY A 162 29.11 -6.61 -6.55
N ASN A 163 29.91 -6.75 -5.48
CA ASN A 163 31.35 -6.82 -5.57
C ASN A 163 31.83 -8.18 -6.10
N GLU A 164 31.07 -9.26 -5.88
CA GLU A 164 31.42 -10.61 -6.34
C GLU A 164 30.19 -11.44 -6.72
N VAL A 165 30.39 -12.37 -7.64
CA VAL A 165 29.37 -13.36 -8.00
C VAL A 165 29.30 -14.42 -6.90
N VAL A 166 28.49 -14.15 -5.88
CA VAL A 166 28.28 -15.08 -4.76
C VAL A 166 27.39 -16.24 -5.23
N ARG A 167 27.97 -17.45 -5.34
CA ARG A 167 27.22 -18.67 -5.65
C ARG A 167 26.57 -19.27 -4.41
N ILE A 168 27.30 -19.30 -3.29
CA ILE A 168 26.88 -19.89 -2.02
C ILE A 168 26.77 -18.77 -1.00
N THR A 169 25.64 -18.69 -0.31
CA THR A 169 25.47 -17.71 0.76
C THR A 169 24.67 -18.32 1.91
N GLU A 170 24.96 -17.86 3.12
CA GLU A 170 24.22 -18.20 4.33
C GLU A 170 23.21 -17.09 4.62
N CYS A 171 21.96 -17.46 4.90
CA CYS A 171 20.98 -16.47 5.34
C CYS A 171 21.29 -16.03 6.79
N PRO A 172 21.52 -14.73 7.07
CA PRO A 172 21.80 -14.25 8.43
C PRO A 172 20.62 -14.39 9.40
N HIS A 173 19.40 -14.63 8.91
CA HIS A 173 18.21 -14.78 9.74
C HIS A 173 17.94 -16.23 10.15
N CYS A 174 18.29 -17.21 9.31
CA CYS A 174 17.97 -18.61 9.55
C CYS A 174 19.15 -19.57 9.42
N HIS A 175 20.35 -19.03 9.16
CA HIS A 175 21.63 -19.74 9.10
C HIS A 175 21.67 -20.92 8.12
N ARG A 176 20.75 -20.94 7.15
CA ARG A 176 20.68 -21.97 6.12
C ARG A 176 21.39 -21.50 4.86
N LEU A 177 22.16 -22.41 4.28
CA LEU A 177 22.86 -22.19 3.02
C LEU A 177 21.91 -22.29 1.83
N PHE A 178 22.07 -21.37 0.90
CA PHE A 178 21.32 -21.36 -0.34
C PHE A 178 22.16 -20.83 -1.51
N CYS A 179 21.73 -21.16 -2.73
CA CYS A 179 22.36 -20.64 -3.93
C CYS A 179 21.80 -19.25 -4.27
N ALA A 180 22.64 -18.22 -4.21
CA ALA A 180 22.23 -16.84 -4.50
C ALA A 180 21.84 -16.63 -5.98
N GLN A 181 22.46 -17.37 -6.90
CA GLN A 181 22.14 -17.31 -8.33
C GLN A 181 20.83 -18.01 -8.68
N CYS A 182 20.59 -19.21 -8.12
CA CYS A 182 19.40 -19.99 -8.43
C CYS A 182 18.21 -19.68 -7.50
N GLN A 183 18.46 -18.98 -6.38
CA GLN A 183 17.50 -18.70 -5.31
C GLN A 183 16.76 -19.96 -4.85
N VAL A 184 17.52 -20.99 -4.49
CA VAL A 184 17.05 -22.29 -3.98
C VAL A 184 17.95 -22.79 -2.85
N PRO A 185 17.50 -23.74 -2.02
CA PRO A 185 18.38 -24.42 -1.07
C PRO A 185 19.67 -24.90 -1.74
N TRP A 186 20.77 -24.88 -0.99
CA TRP A 186 22.10 -25.14 -1.53
C TRP A 186 22.20 -26.50 -2.23
N HIS A 187 22.89 -26.53 -3.38
CA HIS A 187 23.11 -27.73 -4.20
C HIS A 187 24.60 -27.89 -4.56
N THR A 188 25.18 -29.06 -4.26
CA THR A 188 26.62 -29.35 -4.38
C THR A 188 27.01 -30.09 -5.64
N GLU A 189 26.13 -30.92 -6.19
CA GLU A 189 26.50 -31.93 -7.20
C GLU A 189 26.46 -31.43 -8.65
N VAL A 190 25.80 -30.29 -8.87
CA VAL A 190 25.58 -29.72 -10.19
C VAL A 190 25.80 -28.21 -10.15
N ASP A 191 26.35 -27.67 -11.24
CA ASP A 191 26.42 -26.22 -11.39
C ASP A 191 25.02 -25.60 -11.56
N CYS A 192 24.92 -24.28 -11.44
CA CYS A 192 23.65 -23.56 -11.56
C CYS A 192 22.98 -23.79 -12.91
N ARG A 193 23.74 -23.99 -13.99
CA ARG A 193 23.21 -24.19 -15.34
C ARG A 193 22.54 -25.56 -15.46
N GLU A 194 23.24 -26.60 -15.02
CA GLU A 194 22.74 -27.97 -15.00
C GLU A 194 21.55 -28.09 -14.04
N PHE A 195 21.60 -27.48 -12.86
CA PHE A 195 20.48 -27.45 -11.91
C PHE A 195 19.18 -26.89 -12.54
N GLN A 196 19.27 -25.80 -13.31
CA GLN A 196 18.11 -25.19 -13.97
C GLN A 196 17.53 -26.09 -15.07
N ILE A 197 18.37 -26.82 -15.81
CA ILE A 197 17.94 -27.80 -16.80
C ILE A 197 17.18 -28.95 -16.12
N LEU A 198 17.69 -29.44 -14.98
CA LEU A 198 17.06 -30.51 -14.20
C LEU A 198 15.70 -30.09 -13.65
N LYS A 199 15.58 -28.88 -13.09
CA LYS A 199 14.32 -28.34 -12.54
C LYS A 199 13.23 -28.18 -13.61
N LYS A 200 13.59 -27.83 -14.85
CA LYS A 200 12.66 -27.67 -15.99
C LYS A 200 12.22 -29.00 -16.63
N GLY A 201 12.70 -30.14 -16.12
CA GLY A 201 12.34 -31.46 -16.65
C GLY A 201 13.35 -32.02 -17.65
N GLY A 202 14.63 -31.74 -17.46
CA GLY A 202 15.70 -32.41 -18.19
C GLY A 202 15.74 -33.92 -17.98
N PRO A 203 16.65 -34.63 -18.67
CA PRO A 203 16.65 -36.09 -18.86
C PRO A 203 16.70 -36.94 -17.57
N ARG A 204 16.96 -36.34 -16.40
CA ARG A 204 16.81 -37.01 -15.11
C ARG A 204 15.36 -37.20 -14.65
N LYS A 205 14.37 -36.42 -15.12
CA LYS A 205 12.96 -36.73 -14.84
C LYS A 205 12.56 -38.06 -15.45
N ASP A 206 13.05 -38.35 -16.65
CA ASP A 206 12.79 -39.63 -17.31
C ASP A 206 13.49 -40.77 -16.58
N LEU A 207 14.73 -40.55 -16.09
CA LEU A 207 15.42 -41.53 -15.25
C LEU A 207 14.75 -41.74 -13.88
N ASP A 208 14.27 -40.67 -13.22
CA ASP A 208 13.53 -40.76 -11.96
C ASP A 208 12.18 -41.44 -12.16
N LEU A 209 11.49 -41.16 -13.27
CA LEU A 209 10.25 -41.84 -13.66
C LEU A 209 10.50 -43.32 -13.99
N MET A 210 11.56 -43.64 -14.74
CA MET A 210 11.97 -45.02 -15.02
C MET A 210 12.38 -45.76 -13.74
N ALA A 211 13.09 -45.11 -12.81
CA ALA A 211 13.45 -45.68 -11.53
C ALA A 211 12.22 -45.91 -10.65
N LEU A 212 11.25 -44.99 -10.65
CA LEU A 212 9.97 -45.15 -9.97
C LEU A 212 9.13 -46.28 -10.58
N GLU A 213 9.11 -46.40 -11.90
CA GLU A 213 8.39 -47.46 -12.61
C GLU A 213 9.03 -48.83 -12.41
N LEU A 214 10.36 -48.92 -12.45
CA LEU A 214 11.11 -50.12 -12.12
C LEU A 214 10.88 -50.52 -10.66
N ALA A 215 10.92 -49.57 -9.72
CA ALA A 215 10.63 -49.82 -8.32
C ALA A 215 9.22 -50.36 -8.10
N LYS A 216 8.21 -49.83 -8.82
CA LYS A 216 6.83 -50.37 -8.82
C LYS A 216 6.80 -51.80 -9.38
N LYS A 217 7.41 -52.03 -10.55
CA LYS A 217 7.45 -53.34 -11.23
C LYS A 217 8.14 -54.41 -10.38
N LYS A 218 9.23 -54.05 -9.71
CA LYS A 218 10.01 -54.93 -8.82
C LYS A 218 9.49 -54.95 -7.37
N LYS A 219 8.39 -54.24 -7.08
CA LYS A 219 7.78 -54.12 -5.74
C LYS A 219 8.76 -53.70 -4.65
N TRP A 220 9.70 -52.81 -4.98
CA TRP A 220 10.68 -52.30 -4.02
C TRP A 220 9.98 -51.49 -2.92
N LYS A 221 10.47 -51.65 -1.70
CA LYS A 221 9.92 -50.94 -0.53
C LYS A 221 10.80 -49.78 -0.13
N ARG A 222 10.17 -48.71 0.35
CA ARG A 222 10.88 -47.56 0.91
C ARG A 222 11.23 -47.82 2.37
N CYS A 223 12.43 -47.42 2.76
CA CYS A 223 12.83 -47.39 4.17
C CYS A 223 11.98 -46.33 4.91
N PRO A 224 11.30 -46.67 6.03
CA PRO A 224 10.47 -45.71 6.75
C PRO A 224 11.28 -44.60 7.44
N ARG A 225 12.61 -44.74 7.56
CA ARG A 225 13.48 -43.72 8.13
C ARG A 225 14.05 -42.75 7.09
N CYS A 226 14.61 -43.25 5.99
CA CYS A 226 15.27 -42.40 4.99
C CYS A 226 14.50 -42.24 3.67
N ASN A 227 13.38 -42.94 3.51
CA ASN A 227 12.49 -42.90 2.36
C ASN A 227 13.10 -43.36 1.01
N PHE A 228 14.33 -43.89 1.00
CA PHE A 228 14.94 -44.50 -0.18
C PHE A 228 14.37 -45.89 -0.47
N TYR A 229 14.25 -46.22 -1.76
CA TYR A 229 13.88 -47.57 -2.22
C TYR A 229 14.98 -48.57 -1.87
N VAL A 230 14.57 -49.71 -1.35
CA VAL A 230 15.45 -50.83 -1.01
C VAL A 230 15.06 -52.01 -1.88
N GLU A 231 16.04 -52.57 -2.59
CA GLU A 231 15.91 -53.84 -3.30
C GLU A 231 16.24 -55.00 -2.36
N LYS A 232 15.41 -56.04 -2.36
CA LYS A 232 15.67 -57.29 -1.63
C LYS A 232 16.29 -58.31 -2.58
N LYS A 233 17.51 -58.78 -2.28
CA LYS A 233 18.22 -59.79 -3.08
C LYS A 233 17.78 -61.24 -2.82
N GLY A 234 16.97 -61.47 -1.78
CA GLY A 234 16.46 -62.79 -1.37
C GLY A 234 16.33 -62.92 0.15
N GLY A 235 15.81 -64.05 0.65
CA GLY A 235 15.84 -64.40 2.08
C GLY A 235 14.73 -63.79 2.96
N CYS A 236 15.04 -63.51 4.23
CA CYS A 236 14.11 -63.06 5.26
C CYS A 236 13.46 -61.69 4.95
N ASN A 237 12.25 -61.43 5.46
CA ASN A 237 11.59 -60.12 5.35
C ASN A 237 12.14 -59.08 6.33
N HIS A 238 12.94 -59.48 7.32
CA HIS A 238 13.69 -58.55 8.16
C HIS A 238 14.87 -57.99 7.37
N ILE A 239 14.83 -56.70 7.06
CA ILE A 239 15.91 -56.04 6.32
C ILE A 239 16.48 -54.85 7.09
N ARG A 240 17.78 -54.62 6.91
CA ARG A 240 18.49 -53.44 7.41
C ARG A 240 18.81 -52.51 6.25
N CYS A 241 18.42 -51.24 6.35
CA CYS A 241 18.69 -50.26 5.30
C CYS A 241 20.20 -49.97 5.17
N SER A 242 20.76 -50.29 4.01
CA SER A 242 22.18 -50.06 3.68
C SER A 242 22.45 -48.70 3.03
N TYR A 243 21.43 -47.85 2.89
CA TYR A 243 21.58 -46.55 2.23
C TYR A 243 22.35 -45.56 3.11
N LYS A 244 23.18 -44.73 2.49
CA LYS A 244 23.90 -43.63 3.17
C LYS A 244 23.17 -42.33 2.93
N VAL A 245 22.78 -41.64 3.99
CA VAL A 245 22.21 -40.29 3.92
C VAL A 245 23.33 -39.33 4.32
N PHE A 246 23.75 -38.49 3.37
CA PHE A 246 24.99 -37.71 3.45
C PHE A 246 26.22 -38.64 3.60
N VAL A 247 26.74 -38.80 4.82
CA VAL A 247 27.88 -39.69 5.17
C VAL A 247 27.53 -40.75 6.23
N ILE A 248 26.27 -40.83 6.66
CA ILE A 248 25.83 -41.72 7.75
C ILE A 248 25.02 -42.89 7.18
N LEU A 249 25.37 -44.11 7.58
CA LEU A 249 24.61 -45.31 7.24
C LEU A 249 23.24 -45.29 7.95
N CYS A 250 22.15 -45.35 7.19
CA CYS A 250 20.80 -45.30 7.74
C CYS A 250 20.56 -46.42 8.77
N GLY A 251 20.93 -47.66 8.42
CA GLY A 251 20.94 -48.81 9.32
C GLY A 251 19.59 -49.21 9.90
N HIS A 252 18.48 -48.59 9.46
CA HIS A 252 17.15 -48.82 10.01
C HIS A 252 16.64 -50.21 9.66
N GLN A 253 16.06 -50.92 10.65
CA GLN A 253 15.54 -52.26 10.47
C GLN A 253 14.02 -52.24 10.31
N PHE A 254 13.52 -52.85 9.25
CA PHE A 254 12.10 -52.85 8.93
C PHE A 254 11.70 -54.12 8.16
N CYS A 255 10.40 -54.38 8.10
CA CYS A 255 9.85 -55.49 7.36
C CYS A 255 9.71 -55.14 5.88
N TYR A 256 10.25 -55.96 4.98
CA TYR A 256 10.08 -55.81 3.53
C TYR A 256 8.67 -56.16 3.04
N GLY A 257 7.89 -56.92 3.81
CA GLY A 257 6.50 -57.23 3.47
C GLY A 257 5.61 -55.99 3.58
N CYS A 258 5.47 -55.49 4.81
CA CYS A 258 4.54 -54.41 5.14
C CYS A 258 5.17 -53.00 5.23
N GLY A 259 6.50 -52.89 5.30
CA GLY A 259 7.20 -51.60 5.44
C GLY A 259 7.28 -51.06 6.88
N SER A 260 6.72 -51.77 7.86
CA SER A 260 6.72 -51.35 9.27
C SER A 260 8.08 -51.56 9.95
N LYS A 261 8.37 -50.72 10.95
CA LYS A 261 9.58 -50.83 11.79
C LYS A 261 9.62 -52.20 12.49
N TRP A 262 10.79 -52.84 12.46
CA TRP A 262 11.02 -54.10 13.17
C TRP A 262 11.28 -53.81 14.66
N LYS A 263 10.51 -54.39 15.57
CA LYS A 263 10.64 -54.23 17.03
C LYS A 263 10.78 -55.61 17.69
N ASN A 264 11.69 -55.75 18.65
CA ASN A 264 11.81 -56.89 19.58
C ASN A 264 11.79 -58.31 18.97
N ASN A 265 12.43 -58.52 17.81
CA ASN A 265 12.56 -59.82 17.13
C ASN A 265 11.26 -60.56 16.76
N PHE A 266 10.09 -59.97 17.04
CA PHE A 266 8.78 -60.48 16.66
C PHE A 266 8.09 -59.44 15.79
N HIS A 267 7.75 -59.85 14.57
CA HIS A 267 6.99 -59.02 13.65
C HIS A 267 6.03 -59.90 12.86
N GLU A 268 4.74 -59.66 13.03
CA GLU A 268 3.69 -60.26 12.22
C GLU A 268 3.28 -59.28 11.12
N CYS A 269 3.26 -59.78 9.89
CA CYS A 269 2.74 -59.03 8.75
C CYS A 269 1.22 -59.19 8.74
N ALA A 270 0.49 -58.13 9.09
CA ALA A 270 -0.93 -58.02 8.76
C ALA A 270 -1.11 -57.76 7.26
#